data_AF-A0AAU3R442-F1
#
_entry.id   AF-A0AAU3R442-F1
#
_cell.length_a   1.000
_cell.length_b   1.000
_cell.length_c   1.000
_cell.angle_alpha   90.00
_cell.angle_beta   90.00
_cell.angle_gamma   90.00
#
_symmetry.space_group_name_H-M   'P 1'
#
loop_
_entity.id
_entity.type
_entity.pdbx_description
1 polymer ?
#
loop_
_entity_poly.entity_id
_entity_poly.type
_entity_poly.pdbx_seq_one_letter_code
_entity_poly.pdbx_strand_id
1 'polypeptide(L)' 'MADQNGEIAADRVLSVEEGVAIKQRITAKKALKTWRWMGNYGDPTQAAAVANQDPPCLAGEVMFTINGSLTPAWMFF' A
#
# COMPACT_ATOMS: atom_id res chain seq x y z
N MET A 1 15.27 21.77 18.15
CA MET A 1 14.79 20.41 17.82
C MET A 1 15.76 19.85 16.81
N ALA A 2 16.59 18.89 17.21
CA ALA A 2 17.67 18.38 16.38
C ALA A 2 17.12 17.57 15.21
N ASP A 3 17.61 17.89 14.02
CA ASP A 3 17.41 17.15 12.78
C ASP A 3 17.95 15.72 12.96
N GLN A 4 17.09 14.72 12.86
CA GLN A 4 17.43 13.30 13.07
C GLN A 4 17.82 12.59 11.76
N ASN A 5 18.13 13.33 10.69
CA ASN A 5 18.63 12.75 9.45
C ASN A 5 20.17 12.57 9.48
N GLY A 6 20.67 11.82 10.46
CA GLY A 6 22.03 11.30 10.39
C GLY A 6 22.13 10.30 9.22
N GLU A 7 23.14 10.43 8.37
CA GLU A 7 23.43 9.44 7.33
C GLU A 7 23.57 8.05 7.96
N ILE A 8 22.70 7.12 7.57
CA ILE A 8 22.78 5.73 7.98
C ILE A 8 23.74 5.03 7.02
N ALA A 9 24.84 4.50 7.56
CA ALA A 9 25.79 3.74 6.76
C ALA A 9 25.12 2.55 6.05
N ALA A 10 25.42 2.37 4.76
CA ALA A 10 24.74 1.38 3.92
C ALA A 10 24.99 -0.08 4.36
N ASP A 11 26.08 -0.32 5.08
CA ASP A 11 26.51 -1.60 5.63
C ASP A 11 26.04 -1.83 7.08
N ARG A 12 25.27 -0.90 7.64
CA ARG A 12 24.77 -1.01 9.01
C ARG A 12 23.83 -2.21 9.16
N VAL A 13 24.22 -3.13 10.03
CA VAL A 13 23.39 -4.27 10.43
C VAL A 13 22.34 -3.83 11.47
N LEU A 14 21.10 -4.27 11.30
CA LEU A 14 20.00 -4.02 12.22
C LEU A 14 20.13 -4.91 13.46
N SER A 15 19.83 -4.35 14.64
CA SER A 15 19.61 -5.18 15.84
C SER A 15 18.31 -6.00 15.71
N VAL A 16 18.16 -7.01 16.57
CA VAL A 16 16.93 -7.81 16.64
C VAL A 16 15.73 -6.93 17.00
N GLU A 17 15.91 -6.05 17.99
CA GLU A 17 14.88 -5.12 18.47
C GLU A 17 14.44 -4.15 17.36
N GLU A 18 15.40 -3.63 16.59
CA GLU A 18 15.12 -2.77 15.44
C GLU A 18 14.35 -3.51 14.36
N GLY A 19 14.73 -4.76 14.06
CA GLY A 19 14.01 -5.61 13.11
C GLY A 19 12.56 -5.88 13.55
N VAL A 20 12.33 -6.12 14.84
CA VAL A 20 10.98 -6.30 15.40
C VAL A 20 10.17 -5.00 15.30
N ALA A 21 10.76 -3.86 15.67
CA ALA A 21 10.09 -2.56 15.59
C ALA A 21 9.69 -2.20 14.15
N ILE A 22 10.57 -2.50 13.17
CA ILE A 22 10.28 -2.29 11.75
C ILE A 22 9.08 -3.15 11.31
N LYS A 23 9.06 -4.44 11.67
CA LYS A 23 7.93 -5.33 11.34
C LYS A 23 6.61 -4.80 11.91
N GLN A 24 6.59 -4.39 13.17
CA GLN A 24 5.41 -3.81 13.81
C GLN A 24 4.94 -2.55 13.06
N ARG A 25 5.87 -1.66 12.69
CA ARG A 25 5.54 -0.43 11.95
C ARG A 25 5.05 -0.70 10.53
N ILE A 26 5.60 -1.71 9.84
CA ILE A 26 5.11 -2.14 8.52
C ILE A 26 3.69 -2.68 8.63
N THR A 27 3.41 -3.54 9.62
CA THR A 27 2.07 -4.07 9.86
C THR A 27 1.07 -2.95 10.17
N ALA A 28 1.44 -2.01 11.06
CA ALA A 28 0.60 -0.86 11.38
C ALA A 28 0.35 0.03 10.14
N LYS A 29 1.37 0.25 9.30
CA LYS A 29 1.22 0.99 8.04
C LYS A 29 0.35 0.24 7.02
N LYS A 30 0.42 -1.10 6.95
CA LYS A 30 -0.47 -1.90 6.09
C LYS A 30 -1.93 -1.76 6.51
N ALA A 31 -2.19 -1.60 7.81
CA ALA A 31 -3.54 -1.35 8.34
C ALA A 31 -4.05 0.08 8.05
N LEU A 32 -3.17 1.05 7.80
CA LEU A 32 -3.56 2.39 7.36
C LEU A 32 -3.91 2.33 5.87
N LYS A 33 -5.20 2.47 5.55
CA LYS A 33 -5.69 2.54 4.17
C LYS A 33 -5.22 3.84 3.52
N THR A 34 -4.10 3.79 2.81
CA THR A 34 -3.58 4.91 2.01
C THR A 34 -3.81 4.66 0.53
N TRP A 35 -4.17 5.70 -0.21
CA TRP A 35 -4.21 5.64 -1.67
C TRP A 35 -2.84 5.28 -2.23
N ARG A 36 -2.81 4.25 -3.08
CA ARG A 36 -1.61 3.80 -3.79
C ARG A 36 -1.97 3.33 -5.18
N TRP A 37 -1.04 3.47 -6.11
CA TRP A 37 -1.16 2.87 -7.42
C TRP A 37 -1.05 1.35 -7.30
N MET A 38 -2.02 0.62 -7.86
CA MET A 38 -2.09 -0.84 -7.76
C MET A 38 -1.57 -1.56 -9.02
N GLY A 39 -1.53 -0.87 -10.17
CA GLY A 39 -1.02 -1.42 -11.43
C GLY A 39 -1.93 -1.14 -12.63
N ASN A 40 -1.44 -1.46 -13.82
CA ASN A 40 -2.25 -1.52 -15.04
C ASN A 40 -2.69 -2.97 -15.24
N TYR A 41 -3.98 -3.18 -15.51
CA TYR A 41 -4.55 -4.50 -15.73
C TYR A 41 -5.09 -4.61 -17.15
N GLY A 42 -4.88 -5.77 -17.78
CA GLY A 42 -5.34 -6.00 -19.15
C GLY A 42 -6.85 -6.20 -19.25
N ASP A 43 -7.49 -6.56 -18.14
CA ASP A 43 -8.93 -6.75 -18.04
C ASP A 43 -9.47 -6.33 -16.66
N PRO A 44 -10.78 -6.00 -16.54
CA PRO A 44 -11.38 -5.60 -15.27
C PRO A 44 -11.40 -6.69 -14.19
N THR A 45 -11.34 -7.97 -14.55
CA THR A 45 -11.40 -9.08 -13.58
C THR A 45 -10.09 -9.21 -12.80
N GLN A 46 -8.95 -8.96 -13.44
CA GLN A 46 -7.65 -8.86 -12.77
C GLN A 46 -7.63 -7.72 -11.76
N ALA A 47 -8.16 -6.56 -12.16
CA ALA A 47 -8.23 -5.38 -11.31
C ALA A 47 -9.14 -5.62 -10.09
N ALA A 48 -10.29 -6.29 -10.29
CA ALA A 48 -11.17 -6.72 -9.22
C ALA A 48 -10.50 -7.75 -8.29
N ALA A 49 -9.78 -8.73 -8.84
CA ALA A 49 -9.09 -9.75 -8.03
C ALA A 49 -8.06 -9.12 -7.09
N VAL A 50 -7.29 -8.13 -7.55
CA VAL A 50 -6.30 -7.44 -6.71
C VAL A 50 -6.96 -6.61 -5.61
N ALA A 51 -8.03 -5.90 -5.92
CA ALA A 51 -8.74 -5.09 -4.92
C ALA A 51 -9.47 -5.92 -3.86
N ASN A 52 -9.73 -7.21 -4.13
CA ASN A 52 -10.31 -8.15 -3.17
C ASN A 52 -9.25 -8.87 -2.31
N GLN A 53 -7.95 -8.61 -2.50
CA GLN A 53 -6.89 -9.18 -1.64
C GLN A 53 -6.91 -8.56 -0.24
N ASP A 54 -6.52 -9.33 0.78
CA ASP A 54 -6.55 -8.87 2.17
C ASP A 54 -5.52 -7.75 2.48
N PRO A 55 -5.95 -6.60 3.05
CA PRO A 55 -7.34 -6.23 3.36
C PRO A 55 -8.10 -5.74 2.11
N PRO A 56 -9.35 -6.20 1.88
CA PRO A 56 -10.09 -5.84 0.68
C PRO A 56 -10.43 -4.34 0.64
N CYS A 57 -10.43 -3.78 -0.56
CA CYS A 57 -10.97 -2.46 -0.82
C CYS A 57 -12.50 -2.48 -0.66
N LEU A 58 -13.03 -1.51 0.07
CA LEU A 58 -14.47 -1.29 0.24
C LEU A 58 -15.00 -0.28 -0.79
N ALA A 59 -16.30 -0.03 -0.75
CA ALA A 59 -16.95 0.97 -1.59
C ALA A 59 -16.24 2.34 -1.48
N GLY A 60 -15.83 2.89 -2.63
CA GLY A 60 -15.11 4.17 -2.69
C GLY A 60 -13.61 4.10 -2.39
N GLU A 61 -13.06 2.93 -2.05
CA GLU A 61 -11.62 2.74 -1.79
C GLU A 61 -10.85 2.29 -3.04
N VAL A 62 -11.50 2.27 -4.21
CA VAL A 62 -10.88 1.97 -5.49
C VAL A 62 -11.31 2.97 -6.57
N MET A 63 -10.35 3.35 -7.42
CA MET A 63 -10.58 4.13 -8.63
C MET A 63 -9.87 3.45 -9.79
N PHE A 64 -10.54 3.37 -10.95
CA PHE A 64 -9.94 2.88 -12.18
C PHE A 64 -9.73 4.01 -13.16
N THR A 65 -8.60 4.00 -13.86
CA THR A 65 -8.42 4.86 -15.03
C THR A 65 -8.87 4.08 -16.26
N ILE A 66 -10.00 4.48 -16.86
CA ILE A 66 -10.52 3.89 -18.09
C ILE A 66 -10.41 4.95 -19.18
N ASN A 67 -9.64 4.68 -20.23
CA ASN A 67 -9.40 5.62 -21.33
C ASN A 67 -8.96 7.02 -20.86
N GLY A 68 -8.13 7.09 -19.82
CA GLY A 68 -7.61 8.35 -19.26
C GLY A 68 -8.54 9.05 -18.26
N SER A 69 -9.76 8.56 -18.03
CA SER A 69 -10.67 9.11 -17.02
C SER A 69 -10.63 8.31 -15.73
N LEU A 70 -10.49 8.99 -14.60
CA LEU A 70 -10.59 8.39 -13.27
C LEU A 70 -12.07 8.16 -12.91
N THR A 71 -12.44 6.90 -12.74
CA THR A 71 -13.79 6.48 -12.42
C THR A 71 -13.78 5.78 -11.05
N PRO A 72 -14.51 6.29 -10.04
CA PRO A 72 -14.69 5.56 -8.79
C PRO A 72 -15.47 4.27 -9.07
N ALA A 73 -15.02 3.16 -8.48
CA ALA A 73 -15.66 1.87 -8.68
C ALA A 73 -16.31 1.35 -7.41
N TRP A 74 -17.46 0.71 -7.59
CA TRP A 74 -18.15 -0.05 -6.56
C TRP A 74 -17.84 -1.52 -6.81
N MET A 75 -17.09 -2.14 -5.90
CA MET A 75 -16.97 -3.59 -5.90
C MET A 75 -18.08 -4.15 -5.05
N PHE A 76 -19.01 -4.85 -5.70
CA PHE A 76 -20.00 -5.66 -5.02
C PHE A 76 -19.42 -7.08 -4.92
N PHE A 77 -19.45 -7.64 -3.72
CA PHE A 77 -19.07 -9.02 -3.44
C PHE A 77 -20.17 -9.98 -3.90
#